data_AF-A0A2W4L398-F1
#
_entry.id   AF-A0A2W4L398-F1
#
_cell.length_a   1.000
_cell.length_b   1.000
_cell.length_c   1.000
_cell.angle_alpha   90.00
_cell.angle_beta   90.00
_cell.angle_gamma   90.00
#
_symmetry.space_group_name_H-M   'P 1'
#
loop_
_entity.id
_entity.type
_entity.pdbx_description
1 polymer ?
#
loop_
_entity_poly.entity_id
_entity_poly.type
_entity_poly.pdbx_seq_one_letter_code
_entity_poly.pdbx_strand_id
1 'polypeptide(L)'
;MRTDYHVCRSLREANEAREREWDPEGKITLAYRGNELGGEAGEAQNIIKKLERERLGIRGSRATIEQLAMELADVVICADLIAMQAGIDLESAVIRKFNGTSEKYGLKTRLAPQECGVPFGHLDD
;
A
#
# COMPACT_ATOMS: atom_id res chain seq x y z
N MET A 1 -13.28 21.35 -2.17
CA MET A 1 -12.49 20.64 -3.18
C MET A 1 -12.03 19.34 -2.52
N ARG A 2 -12.81 18.27 -2.69
CA ARG A 2 -12.43 16.95 -2.18
C ARG A 2 -11.70 16.29 -3.34
N THR A 3 -10.39 16.30 -3.28
CA THR A 3 -9.58 15.58 -4.26
C THR A 3 -9.68 14.11 -3.85
N ASP A 4 -10.43 13.33 -4.63
CA ASP A 4 -10.58 11.90 -4.42
C ASP A 4 -9.26 11.22 -4.78
N TYR A 5 -8.29 11.29 -3.87
CA TYR A 5 -7.03 10.57 -4.00
C TYR A 5 -7.29 9.11 -3.64
N HIS A 6 -7.06 8.23 -4.60
CA HIS A 6 -7.20 6.81 -4.39
C HIS A 6 -5.88 6.10 -4.62
N VAL A 7 -5.40 5.43 -3.58
CA VAL A 7 -4.00 5.02 -3.47
C VAL A 7 -3.60 3.95 -4.49
N CYS A 8 -4.43 2.94 -4.78
CA CYS A 8 -3.95 1.74 -5.49
C CYS A 8 -3.63 1.97 -6.97
N ARG A 9 -4.53 2.56 -7.76
CA ARG A 9 -4.28 2.78 -9.19
C ARG A 9 -3.19 3.82 -9.44
N SER A 10 -3.26 4.95 -8.73
CA SER A 10 -2.22 5.98 -8.85
C SER A 10 -0.86 5.49 -8.37
N LEU A 11 -0.83 4.59 -7.36
CA LEU A 11 0.40 3.95 -6.91
C LEU A 11 0.98 3.02 -7.97
N ARG A 12 0.16 2.19 -8.62
CA ARG A 12 0.63 1.29 -9.68
C ARG A 12 1.31 2.08 -10.80
N GLU A 13 0.67 3.12 -11.31
CA GLU A 13 1.21 3.96 -12.37
C GLU A 13 2.52 4.64 -11.95
N ALA A 14 2.59 5.16 -10.72
CA ALA A 14 3.79 5.78 -10.18
C ALA A 14 4.93 4.78 -9.96
N ASN A 15 4.62 3.56 -9.50
CA ASN A 15 5.59 2.49 -9.33
C ASN A 15 6.15 2.03 -10.67
N GLU A 16 5.31 1.84 -11.69
CA GLU A 16 5.77 1.50 -13.04
C GLU A 16 6.68 2.59 -13.62
N ALA A 17 6.37 3.87 -13.35
CA ALA A 17 7.22 4.99 -13.75
C ALA A 17 8.57 4.97 -13.03
N ARG A 18 8.55 4.87 -11.71
CA ARG A 18 9.76 4.84 -10.88
C ARG A 18 10.62 3.62 -11.15
N GLU A 19 10.04 2.48 -11.47
CA GLU A 19 10.77 1.25 -11.78
C GLU A 19 11.69 1.42 -13.00
N ARG A 20 11.23 2.15 -14.02
CA ARG A 20 12.05 2.46 -15.21
C ARG A 20 13.28 3.30 -14.89
N GLU A 21 13.21 4.09 -13.83
CA GLU A 21 14.31 4.92 -13.33
C GLU A 21 15.22 4.14 -12.39
N TRP A 22 14.63 3.26 -11.56
CA TRP A 22 15.30 2.58 -10.46
C TRP A 22 16.02 1.30 -10.87
N ASP A 23 15.42 0.50 -11.76
CA ASP A 23 15.98 -0.75 -12.27
C ASP A 23 15.90 -0.80 -13.81
N PRO A 24 16.61 0.11 -14.51
CA PRO A 24 16.54 0.22 -15.97
C PRO A 24 17.03 -1.05 -16.68
N GLU A 25 17.79 -1.92 -15.99
CA GLU A 25 18.30 -3.18 -16.52
C GLU A 25 17.44 -4.39 -16.14
N GLY A 26 16.39 -4.22 -15.32
CA GLY A 26 15.47 -5.29 -14.93
C GLY A 26 16.11 -6.43 -14.13
N LYS A 27 17.06 -6.10 -13.23
CA LYS A 27 17.80 -7.09 -12.42
C LYS A 27 17.06 -7.50 -11.15
N ILE A 28 16.11 -6.71 -10.67
CA ILE A 28 15.38 -6.95 -9.43
C ILE A 28 14.45 -8.15 -9.60
N THR A 29 14.71 -9.19 -8.81
CA THR A 29 13.92 -10.43 -8.85
C THR A 29 12.72 -10.37 -7.91
N LEU A 30 11.73 -11.22 -8.16
CA LEU A 30 10.59 -11.38 -7.25
C LEU A 30 11.03 -11.78 -5.83
N ALA A 31 12.08 -12.60 -5.70
CA ALA A 31 12.65 -12.98 -4.41
C ALA A 31 13.28 -11.78 -3.68
N TYR A 32 13.90 -10.86 -4.41
CA TYR A 32 14.43 -9.62 -3.84
C TYR A 32 13.29 -8.76 -3.27
N ARG A 33 12.25 -8.49 -4.08
CA ARG A 33 11.08 -7.71 -3.62
C ARG A 33 10.33 -8.37 -2.46
N GLY A 34 10.25 -9.70 -2.45
CA GLY A 34 9.68 -10.45 -1.34
C GLY A 34 10.43 -10.22 -0.02
N ASN A 35 11.76 -10.09 -0.08
CA ASN A 35 12.57 -9.75 1.09
C ASN A 35 12.42 -8.28 1.47
N GLU A 36 12.33 -7.35 0.51
CA GLU A 36 12.04 -5.93 0.79
C GLU A 36 10.72 -5.77 1.54
N LEU A 37 9.63 -6.39 1.07
CA LEU A 37 8.35 -6.39 1.77
C LEU A 37 8.49 -6.92 3.21
N GLY A 38 9.27 -7.99 3.41
CA GLY A 38 9.57 -8.51 4.73
C GLY A 38 10.34 -7.52 5.62
N GLY A 39 11.27 -6.78 5.02
CA GLY A 39 12.03 -5.69 5.65
C GLY A 39 11.11 -4.58 6.15
N GLU A 40 10.30 -3.99 5.27
CA GLU A 40 9.39 -2.88 5.61
C GLU A 40 8.38 -3.30 6.69
N ALA A 41 7.87 -4.53 6.62
CA ALA A 41 7.00 -5.06 7.67
C ALA A 41 7.74 -5.16 9.02
N GLY A 42 9.02 -5.51 9.01
CA GLY A 42 9.88 -5.52 10.20
C GLY A 42 10.15 -4.12 10.76
N GLU A 43 10.30 -3.11 9.89
CA GLU A 43 10.46 -1.72 10.29
C GLU A 43 9.19 -1.20 10.98
N ALA A 44 8.03 -1.45 10.38
CA ALA A 44 6.72 -1.16 10.99
C ALA A 44 6.55 -1.84 12.36
N GLN A 45 6.91 -3.12 12.48
CA GLN A 45 6.91 -3.84 13.76
C GLN A 45 7.82 -3.20 14.79
N ASN A 46 9.00 -2.74 14.38
CA ASN A 46 9.94 -2.05 15.27
C ASN A 46 9.38 -0.71 15.78
N ILE A 47 8.67 0.04 14.93
CA ILE A 47 7.99 1.27 15.33
C ILE A 47 6.84 0.99 16.30
N ILE A 48 5.97 0.01 16.00
CA ILE A 48 4.88 -0.41 16.91
C ILE A 48 5.43 -0.80 18.27
N LYS A 49 6.52 -1.58 18.31
CA LYS A 49 7.20 -1.94 19.55
C LYS A 49 7.67 -0.71 20.33
N LYS A 50 8.19 0.34 19.68
CA LYS A 50 8.64 1.58 20.34
C LYS A 50 7.45 2.37 20.90
N LEU A 51 6.32 2.43 20.18
CA LEU A 51 5.07 3.05 20.65
C LEU A 51 4.52 2.33 21.89
N GLU A 52 4.42 1.00 21.83
CA GLU A 52 3.93 0.19 22.96
C GLU A 52 4.86 0.27 24.17
N ARG A 53 6.17 0.32 23.94
CA ARG A 53 7.16 0.50 25.00
C ARG A 53 6.91 1.80 25.78
N GLU A 54 6.53 2.88 25.09
CA GLU A 54 6.16 4.13 25.74
C GLU A 54 4.91 3.96 26.60
N ARG A 55 3.84 3.41 26.00
CA ARG A 55 2.54 3.17 26.65
C ARG A 55 2.67 2.32 27.91
N LEU A 56 3.57 1.33 27.89
CA LEU A 56 3.82 0.41 29.00
C LEU A 56 4.84 0.92 30.02
N GLY A 57 5.44 2.10 29.83
CA GLY A 57 6.45 2.65 30.75
C GLY A 57 7.79 1.89 30.74
N ILE A 58 8.07 1.11 29.70
CA ILE A 58 9.31 0.33 29.58
C ILE A 58 10.45 1.23 29.08
N ARG A 59 11.66 1.07 29.62
CA ARG A 59 12.84 1.84 29.17
C ARG A 59 13.23 1.50 27.73
N GLY A 60 13.57 2.51 26.93
CA GLY A 60 14.17 2.35 25.59
C GLY A 60 13.83 3.51 24.64
N SER A 61 14.22 3.39 23.37
CA SER A 61 13.82 4.32 22.30
C SER A 61 12.30 4.42 22.12
N ARG A 62 11.84 5.56 21.59
CA ARG A 62 10.45 5.92 21.32
C ARG A 62 10.25 6.15 19.82
N ALA A 63 9.00 6.21 19.40
CA ALA A 63 8.62 6.53 18.03
C ALA A 63 7.31 7.30 18.01
N THR A 64 6.94 7.85 16.87
CA THR A 64 5.68 8.58 16.67
C THR A 64 4.73 7.85 15.74
N ILE A 65 3.46 8.29 15.70
CA ILE A 65 2.46 7.76 14.78
C ILE A 65 2.80 8.10 13.33
N GLU A 66 3.43 9.25 13.09
CA GLU A 66 3.90 9.65 11.76
C GLU A 66 4.97 8.69 11.25
N GLN A 67 5.90 8.25 12.12
CA GLN A 67 6.87 7.23 11.74
C GLN A 67 6.18 5.91 11.39
N LEU A 68 5.17 5.51 12.16
CA LEU A 68 4.41 4.30 11.84
C LEU A 68 3.68 4.42 10.50
N ALA A 69 3.12 5.60 10.20
CA ALA A 69 2.45 5.84 8.94
C ALA A 69 3.39 5.69 7.74
N MET A 70 4.64 6.13 7.86
CA MET A 70 5.65 5.95 6.81
C MET A 70 5.97 4.47 6.58
N GLU A 71 6.29 3.72 7.64
CA GLU A 71 6.62 2.28 7.48
C GLU A 71 5.43 1.47 6.93
N LEU A 72 4.20 1.82 7.34
CA LEU A 72 3.00 1.18 6.77
C LEU A 72 2.80 1.55 5.30
N ALA A 73 3.18 2.75 4.87
CA ALA A 73 3.16 3.14 3.47
C ALA A 73 4.19 2.34 2.66
N ASP A 74 5.40 2.14 3.19
CA ASP A 74 6.44 1.35 2.54
C ASP A 74 6.03 -0.12 2.36
N VAL A 75 5.32 -0.69 3.33
CA VAL A 75 4.68 -2.02 3.19
C VAL A 75 3.70 -2.06 2.02
N VAL A 76 2.83 -1.05 1.87
CA VAL A 76 1.86 -0.98 0.78
C VAL A 76 2.55 -0.82 -0.57
N ILE A 77 3.59 0.02 -0.64
CA ILE A 77 4.41 0.24 -1.84
C ILE A 77 5.08 -1.07 -2.26
N CYS A 78 5.74 -1.77 -1.35
CA CYS A 78 6.42 -3.04 -1.64
C CYS A 78 5.44 -4.13 -2.06
N ALA A 79 4.25 -4.19 -1.45
CA ALA A 79 3.20 -5.12 -1.86
C ALA A 79 2.75 -4.85 -3.30
N ASP A 80 2.62 -3.58 -3.71
CA ASP A 80 2.29 -3.25 -5.09
C ASP A 80 3.44 -3.52 -6.07
N LEU A 81 4.71 -3.30 -5.69
CA LEU A 81 5.86 -3.68 -6.52
C LEU A 81 5.90 -5.18 -6.82
N ILE A 82 5.59 -6.02 -5.82
CA ILE A 82 5.44 -7.46 -6.00
C ILE A 82 4.28 -7.76 -6.95
N ALA A 83 3.12 -7.12 -6.74
CA ALA A 83 1.97 -7.34 -7.59
C ALA A 83 2.21 -6.92 -9.04
N MET A 84 2.90 -5.79 -9.26
CA MET A 84 3.35 -5.30 -10.57
C MET A 84 4.23 -6.35 -11.25
N GLN A 85 5.28 -6.82 -10.58
CA GLN A 85 6.19 -7.82 -11.16
C GLN A 85 5.53 -9.19 -11.41
N ALA A 86 4.55 -9.57 -10.59
CA ALA A 86 3.82 -10.84 -10.71
C ALA A 86 2.60 -10.78 -11.66
N GLY A 87 2.30 -9.62 -12.27
CA GLY A 87 1.12 -9.45 -13.12
C GLY A 87 -0.22 -9.52 -12.38
N ILE A 88 -0.24 -9.11 -11.11
CA ILE A 88 -1.43 -9.12 -10.25
C ILE A 88 -2.09 -7.74 -10.26
N ASP A 89 -3.38 -7.73 -10.55
CA ASP A 89 -4.28 -6.60 -10.25
C ASP A 89 -4.55 -6.59 -8.73
N LEU A 90 -3.76 -5.80 -8.01
CA LEU A 90 -3.82 -5.71 -6.56
C LEU A 90 -5.09 -5.02 -6.08
N GLU A 91 -5.58 -4.02 -6.82
CA GLU A 91 -6.83 -3.30 -6.50
C GLU A 91 -8.00 -4.29 -6.44
N SER A 92 -8.20 -5.04 -7.52
CA SER A 92 -9.25 -6.05 -7.59
C SER A 92 -9.04 -7.18 -6.57
N ALA A 93 -7.79 -7.59 -6.30
CA ALA A 93 -7.50 -8.61 -5.30
C ALA A 93 -7.88 -8.17 -3.88
N VAL A 94 -7.57 -6.93 -3.51
CA VAL A 94 -7.94 -6.34 -2.20
C VAL A 94 -9.46 -6.27 -2.07
N ILE A 95 -10.17 -5.77 -3.08
CA ILE A 95 -11.65 -5.69 -3.08
C ILE A 95 -12.26 -7.08 -2.87
N ARG A 96 -11.84 -8.08 -3.66
CA ARG A 96 -12.33 -9.46 -3.52
C ARG A 96 -12.05 -10.01 -2.13
N LYS A 97 -10.84 -9.84 -1.61
CA LYS A 97 -10.46 -10.38 -0.29
C LYS A 97 -11.23 -9.71 0.86
N PHE A 98 -11.38 -8.40 0.83
CA PHE A 98 -12.13 -7.64 1.82
C PHE A 98 -13.61 -8.05 1.84
N ASN A 99 -14.24 -8.08 0.66
CA ASN A 99 -15.66 -8.43 0.52
C ASN A 99 -15.92 -9.90 0.87
N GLY A 100 -15.05 -10.83 0.46
CA GLY A 100 -15.17 -12.24 0.83
C GLY A 100 -15.02 -12.47 2.35
N THR A 101 -14.16 -11.70 3.02
CA THR A 101 -14.06 -11.74 4.49
C THR A 101 -15.32 -11.19 5.14
N SER A 102 -15.87 -10.10 4.60
CA SER A 102 -17.12 -9.51 5.09
C SER A 102 -18.30 -10.46 4.95
N GLU A 103 -18.41 -11.16 3.82
CA GLU A 103 -19.42 -12.19 3.58
C GLU A 103 -19.28 -13.38 4.54
N LYS A 104 -18.06 -13.91 4.70
CA LYS A 104 -17.76 -15.02 5.61
C LYS A 104 -18.27 -14.79 7.04
N TYR A 105 -18.24 -13.54 7.50
CA TYR A 105 -18.64 -13.17 8.86
C TYR A 105 -20.00 -12.45 8.93
N GLY A 106 -20.78 -12.44 7.84
CA GLY A 106 -22.11 -11.80 7.82
C GLY A 106 -22.07 -10.28 8.04
N LEU A 107 -20.94 -9.64 7.76
CA LEU A 107 -20.78 -8.19 7.88
C LEU A 107 -21.47 -7.49 6.70
N LYS A 108 -21.96 -6.26 6.92
CA LYS A 108 -22.67 -5.46 5.90
C LYS A 108 -21.73 -4.60 5.06
N THR A 109 -20.60 -4.18 5.61
CA THR A 109 -19.64 -3.28 4.94
C THR A 109 -19.02 -3.95 3.72
N ARG A 110 -18.93 -3.21 2.62
CA ARG A 110 -18.27 -3.65 1.39
C ARG A 110 -17.31 -2.58 0.89
N LEU A 111 -16.24 -3.03 0.27
CA LEU A 111 -15.33 -2.19 -0.49
C LEU A 111 -15.82 -2.18 -1.95
N ALA A 112 -16.14 -1.00 -2.47
CA ALA A 112 -16.52 -0.83 -3.87
C ALA A 112 -15.27 -0.65 -4.75
N PRO A 113 -15.30 -1.09 -6.03
CA PRO A 113 -14.31 -0.66 -7.01
C PRO A 113 -14.34 0.86 -7.18
N GLN A 114 -13.20 1.46 -7.50
CA GLN A 114 -13.20 2.85 -7.94
C GLN A 114 -13.93 2.99 -9.28
N GLU A 115 -14.85 3.94 -9.36
CA GLU A 115 -15.19 4.53 -10.65
C GLU A 115 -14.09 5.53 -11.01
N CYS A 116 -13.45 5.32 -12.16
CA CYS A 116 -12.58 6.34 -12.73
C CYS A 116 -13.49 7.50 -13.13
N GLY A 117 -13.42 8.62 -12.40
CA GLY A 117 -14.12 9.83 -12.81
C GLY A 117 -13.73 10.15 -14.25
N VAL A 118 -14.70 10.12 -15.15
CA VAL A 118 -14.56 10.68 -16.48
C VAL A 118 -13.98 12.09 -16.35
N PRO A 119 -12.99 12.48 -17.18
CA PRO A 119 -12.51 13.85 -17.17
C PRO A 119 -13.72 14.76 -17.40
N PHE A 120 -13.87 15.77 -16.53
CA PHE A 120 -14.87 16.81 -16.72
C PHE A 120 -14.79 17.30 -18.16
N GLY A 121 -15.93 17.28 -18.83
CA GLY A 121 -16.06 17.53 -20.26
C GLY A 121 -15.31 18.77 -20.71
N HIS A 122 -14.79 18.67 -21.94
CA HIS A 122 -14.62 19.81 -22.81
C HIS A 122 -15.91 20.65 -22.73
N LEU A 123 -15.84 21.81 -22.08
CA LEU A 123 -16.82 22.85 -22.34
C LEU A 123 -16.40 23.43 -23.68
N ASP A 124 -17.08 22.96 -24.73
CA ASP A 124 -17.17 23.70 -25.98
C ASP A 124 -17.69 25.10 -25.64
N ASP A 125 -16.85 26.12 -25.85
CA ASP A 125 -17.24 27.51 -26.14
C ASP A 125 -16.42 27.99 -27.34
#